data_AF-A0A0B2VFW0-F1
#
_entry.id   AF-A0A0B2VFW0-F1
#
_cell.length_a   1.000
_cell.length_b   1.000
_cell.length_c   1.000
_cell.angle_alpha   90.00
_cell.angle_beta   90.00
_cell.angle_gamma   90.00
#
_symmetry.space_group_name_H-M   'P 1'
#
loop_
_entity.id
_entity.type
_entity.pdbx_description
1 polymer ?
#
loop_
_entity_poly.entity_id
_entity_poly.type
_entity_poly.pdbx_seq_one_letter_code
_entity_poly.pdbx_strand_id
1 'polypeptide(L)' 'MKLAAWQQQLVSKSVDCLRLGVQWGFVPFILYLGFRQGAEPLPNGQVVPLTLLSLLWG' A
#
# COMPACT_ATOMS: atom_id res chain seq x y z
N MET A 1 24.81 2.40 22.43
CA MET A 1 23.87 2.35 23.57
C MET A 1 23.29 0.94 23.65
N LYS A 2 23.48 0.22 24.75
CA LYS A 2 22.94 -1.13 24.95
C LYS A 2 21.50 -0.96 25.43
N LEU A 3 20.52 -1.10 24.53
CA LEU A 3 19.11 -1.06 24.92
C LEU A 3 18.80 -2.27 25.81
N ALA A 4 17.92 -2.10 26.80
CA ALA A 4 17.48 -3.21 27.62
C ALA A 4 16.78 -4.27 26.74
N ALA A 5 16.91 -5.56 27.07
CA ALA A 5 16.42 -6.66 26.24
C ALA A 5 14.92 -6.52 25.88
N TRP A 6 14.11 -5.96 26.79
CA TRP A 6 12.69 -5.69 26.55
C TRP A 6 12.45 -4.60 25.49
N GLN A 7 13.27 -3.55 25.46
CA GLN A 7 13.19 -2.48 24.48
C GLN A 7 13.53 -3.00 23.09
N GLN A 8 14.55 -3.86 22.99
CA GLN A 8 14.94 -4.50 21.74
C GLN A 8 13.83 -5.40 21.20
N GLN A 9 13.19 -6.20 22.07
CA GLN A 9 12.09 -7.07 21.68
C GLN A 9 10.88 -6.29 21.17
N LEU A 10 10.54 -5.16 21.79
CA LEU A 10 9.45 -4.31 21.31
C LEU A 10 9.78 -3.69 19.96
N VAL A 11 10.98 -3.14 19.79
CA VAL A 11 11.41 -2.56 18.51
C VAL A 11 11.38 -3.61 17.42
N SER A 12 11.93 -4.80 17.65
CA SER A 12 11.90 -5.89 16.66
C SER A 12 10.47 -6.30 16.31
N LYS A 13 9.58 -6.49 17.30
CA LYS A 13 8.17 -6.81 17.04
C LYS A 13 7.45 -5.72 16.25
N SER A 14 7.69 -4.46 16.57
CA SER A 14 7.10 -3.34 15.84
C SER A 14 7.59 -3.30 14.40
N VAL A 15 8.88 -3.52 14.15
CA VAL A 15 9.46 -3.59 12.81
C VAL A 15 8.88 -4.76 12.02
N ASP A 16 8.73 -5.93 12.63
CA ASP A 16 8.14 -7.11 11.98
C ASP A 16 6.67 -6.88 11.62
N CYS A 17 5.89 -6.29 12.53
CA CYS A 17 4.50 -5.90 12.25
C CYS A 17 4.41 -4.89 11.10
N LEU A 18 5.30 -3.88 11.11
CA LEU A 18 5.31 -2.86 10.07
C LEU A 18 5.73 -3.46 8.72
N ARG A 19 6.70 -4.37 8.72
CA ARG A 19 7.12 -5.12 7.54
C ARG A 19 5.97 -5.94 6.95
N LEU A 20 5.24 -6.68 7.79
CA LEU A 20 4.06 -7.43 7.36
C LEU A 20 2.96 -6.52 6.83
N GLY A 21 2.70 -5.41 7.53
CA GLY A 21 1.70 -4.42 7.15
C GLY A 21 2.01 -3.76 5.80
N VAL A 22 3.27 -3.41 5.54
CA VAL A 22 3.68 -2.86 4.24
C VAL A 22 3.65 -3.95 3.17
N GLN A 23 4.20 -5.14 3.44
CA GLN A 23 4.28 -6.20 2.43
C GLN A 23 2.92 -6.64 1.90
N TRP A 24 1.91 -6.71 2.78
CA TRP A 24 0.55 -7.12 2.39
C TRP A 24 -0.41 -5.96 2.17
N GLY A 25 -0.20 -4.83 2.83
CA GLY A 25 -1.09 -3.67 2.77
C GLY A 25 -0.76 -2.69 1.66
N PHE A 26 0.46 -2.71 1.10
CA PHE A 26 0.87 -1.74 0.08
C PHE A 26 0.00 -1.78 -1.18
N VAL A 27 -0.18 -2.97 -1.78
CA VAL A 27 -0.97 -3.12 -3.01
C VAL A 27 -2.45 -2.73 -2.78
N PRO A 28 -3.16 -3.25 -1.77
CA PRO A 28 -4.53 -2.82 -1.47
C PRO A 28 -4.66 -1.30 -1.22
N PHE A 29 -3.65 -0.69 -0.58
CA PHE A 29 -3.65 0.74 -0.30
C PHE A 29 -3.54 1.59 -1.58
N ILE A 30 -2.63 1.22 -2.50
CA ILE A 30 -2.50 1.91 -3.78
C ILE A 30 -3.77 1.74 -4.63
N LEU A 31 -4.38 0.55 -4.64
CA LEU A 31 -5.65 0.33 -5.33
C LEU A 31 -6.75 1.23 -4.78
N TYR A 32 -6.88 1.31 -3.45
CA TYR A 32 -7.84 2.21 -2.81
C TYR A 32 -7.62 3.67 -3.21
N LEU A 33 -6.38 4.14 -3.25
CA LEU A 33 -6.06 5.49 -3.71
C LEU A 33 -6.43 5.68 -5.19
N GLY A 34 -6.10 4.71 -6.05
CA GLY A 34 -6.44 4.74 -7.48
C GLY A 34 -7.95 4.81 -7.75
N PHE A 35 -8.76 4.09 -6.97
CA PHE A 35 -10.22 4.20 -7.05
C PHE A 35 -10.75 5.52 -6.49
N ARG A 36 -10.12 6.09 -5.45
CA ARG A 36 -10.61 7.28 -4.75
C ARG A 36 -10.23 8.59 -5.44
N GLN A 37 -9.01 8.72 -5.96
CA GLN A 37 -8.56 9.92 -6.68
C GLN A 37 -8.95 9.89 -8.17
N GLY A 38 -9.23 8.70 -8.72
CA GLY A 38 -9.47 8.53 -10.15
C GLY A 38 -8.17 8.63 -10.97
N ALA A 39 -8.20 8.14 -12.20
CA ALA A 39 -7.07 8.25 -13.11
C ALA A 39 -6.94 9.69 -13.62
N GLU A 40 -5.71 10.20 -13.73
CA GLU A 40 -5.48 11.45 -14.45
C GLU A 40 -6.00 11.32 -15.90
N PRO A 41 -6.65 12.37 -16.42
CA PRO A 41 -7.11 12.36 -17.80
C PRO A 41 -5.92 12.16 -18.74
N LEU A 42 -6.02 11.17 -19.64
CA LEU A 42 -5.04 10.97 -20.70
C LEU A 42 -4.94 12.25 -21.57
N PRO A 43 -3.86 12.43 -22.35
CA PRO A 43 -3.68 13.60 -23.23
C PRO A 43 -4.85 13.86 -24.20
N ASN A 44 -5.68 12.84 -24.43
CA ASN A 44 -6.88 12.89 -25.28
C ASN A 44 -8.17 13.28 -24.51
N GLY A 45 -8.07 13.63 -23.23
CA GLY A 45 -9.20 13.98 -22.35
C GLY A 45 -10.02 12.78 -21.85
N GLN A 46 -9.64 11.55 -22.19
CA GLN A 46 -10.31 10.35 -21.68
C GLN A 46 -9.84 10.02 -20.26
N VAL A 47 -10.80 9.88 -19.35
CA VAL A 47 -10.57 9.30 -18.02
C VAL A 47 -10.93 7.83 -18.11
N VAL A 48 -9.94 6.95 -18.07
CA VAL A 48 -10.18 5.50 -17.96
C VAL A 48 -10.21 5.16 -16.47
N PRO A 49 -11.39 4.92 -15.88
CA PRO A 49 -11.46 4.58 -14.47
C PRO A 49 -10.82 3.22 -14.23
N LEU A 50 -10.08 3.09 -13.14
CA LEU A 50 -9.65 1.78 -12.66
C LEU A 50 -10.93 0.99 -12.32
N THR A 51 -11.17 -0.13 -12.99
CA THR A 51 -12.30 -1.02 -12.69
C THR A 51 -11.78 -2.37 -12.22
N LEU A 52 -12.57 -3.10 -11.42
CA LEU A 52 -12.19 -4.44 -10.94
C LEU A 52 -11.87 -5.40 -12.10
N LEU A 53 -12.60 -5.29 -13.21
CA LEU A 53 -12.37 -6.10 -14.40
C LEU A 53 -11.02 -5.75 -15.06
N SER A 54 -10.69 -4.46 -15.17
CA SER A 54 -9.38 -4.00 -15.65
C SER A 54 -8.23 -4.39 -14.73
N LEU A 55 -8.46 -4.64 -13.44
CA LEU A 55 -7.43 -5.15 -12.52
C LEU A 55 -7.24 -6.67 -12.62
N LEU A 56 -8.31 -7.40 -12.90
CA LEU A 56 -8.29 -8.86 -13.01
C LEU A 56 -7.84 -9.34 -14.40
N TRP A 57 -8.08 -8.54 -15.44
CA TRP A 57 -7.92 -8.92 -16.85
C TRP A 57 -7.35 -7.81 -17.75
N GLY A 58 -6.82 -6.73 -17.17
CA GLY A 58 -6.32 -5.55 -17.89
C GLY A 58 -5.24 -5.82 -18.92
#